data_AF-A0A3A5JZM5-F1
#
_entry.id   AF-A0A3A5JZM5-F1
#
_cell.length_a   1.000
_cell.length_b   1.000
_cell.length_c   1.000
_cell.angle_alpha   90.00
_cell.angle_beta   90.00
_cell.angle_gamma   90.00
#
_symmetry.space_group_name_H-M   'P 1'
#
loop_
_entity.id
_entity.type
_entity.pdbx_description
1 polymer ?
#
loop_
_entity_poly.entity_id
_entity_poly.type
_entity_poly.pdbx_seq_one_letter_code
_entity_poly.pdbx_strand_id
1 'polypeptide(L)'
;MKPESIAVTVRAALMDRDFCNLAEAAADETTLYFRNKVTGKVVPPEIILEWIELTGRTPEYTHTDCDAANDLMTAAALLQLHGYKEQAKKTLKHAFYLQCLHATEDGRLELLEKTLQSAKQQAVAKKPRNKNYDEAMRIARNTWDKYPGASKGQLCKNLKKHFNNGVSVDRLDAWFTDAGIVPPKPQKYTSFSLVL
;
A
#
# COMPACT_ATOMS: atom_id res chain seq x y z
N MET A 1 32.41 28.30 30.69
CA MET A 1 31.08 28.93 30.77
C MET A 1 30.05 27.87 30.38
N LYS A 2 29.20 27.41 31.31
CA LYS A 2 28.16 26.42 31.00
C LYS A 2 27.01 27.16 30.30
N PRO A 3 26.45 26.63 29.19
CA PRO A 3 25.33 27.28 28.54
C PRO A 3 24.12 27.32 29.48
N GLU A 4 23.52 28.50 29.65
CA GLU A 4 22.34 28.72 30.51
C GLU A 4 21.07 28.07 29.92
N SER A 5 21.01 27.86 28.60
CA SER A 5 20.09 26.93 27.94
C SER A 5 20.57 26.55 26.53
N ILE A 6 20.20 25.37 26.04
CA ILE A 6 20.45 24.90 24.67
C ILE A 6 19.09 24.54 24.08
N ALA A 7 18.79 25.04 22.87
CA ALA A 7 17.58 24.68 22.12
C ALA A 7 17.95 23.99 20.81
N VAL A 8 17.20 22.95 20.46
CA VAL A 8 17.27 22.29 19.15
C VAL A 8 16.01 22.69 18.38
N THR A 9 16.18 23.17 17.15
CA THR A 9 15.05 23.54 16.27
C THR A 9 14.99 22.57 15.10
N VAL A 10 13.87 21.88 14.97
CA VAL A 10 13.57 20.98 13.84
C VAL A 10 12.34 21.55 13.12
N ARG A 11 12.46 21.84 11.82
CA ARG A 11 11.31 22.21 10.98
C ARG A 11 10.66 20.92 10.45
N ALA A 12 9.57 20.48 11.07
CA ALA A 12 8.74 19.41 10.54
C ALA A 12 7.79 19.97 9.48
N ALA A 13 7.68 19.29 8.33
CA ALA A 13 6.72 19.59 7.28
C ALA A 13 5.44 18.78 7.52
N LEU A 14 4.28 19.46 7.46
CA LEU A 14 2.92 18.90 7.43
C LEU A 14 2.56 17.96 8.61
N MET A 15 2.07 18.55 9.70
CA MET A 15 1.34 17.81 10.73
C MET A 15 -0.16 17.91 10.49
N ASP A 16 -0.86 16.78 10.56
CA ASP A 16 -2.31 16.73 10.62
C ASP A 16 -2.79 17.22 12.00
N ARG A 17 -3.47 18.37 12.03
CA ARG A 17 -3.88 19.04 13.28
C ARG A 17 -4.90 18.23 14.06
N ASP A 18 -5.73 17.43 13.40
CA ASP A 18 -6.80 16.70 14.09
C ASP A 18 -6.23 15.51 14.86
N PHE A 19 -5.24 14.82 14.30
CA PHE A 19 -4.51 13.76 15.02
C PHE A 19 -3.64 14.30 16.15
N CYS A 20 -3.03 15.48 15.98
CA CYS A 20 -2.30 16.13 17.07
C CYS A 20 -3.22 16.41 18.26
N ASN A 21 -4.42 16.92 18.02
CA ASN A 21 -5.40 17.22 19.07
C ASN A 21 -5.91 15.94 19.77
N LEU A 22 -6.20 14.88 19.00
CA LEU A 22 -6.62 13.59 19.55
C LEU A 22 -5.52 12.93 20.38
N ALA A 23 -4.28 12.95 19.89
CA ALA A 23 -3.13 12.41 20.61
C ALA A 23 -2.81 13.21 21.88
N GLU A 24 -3.01 14.52 21.86
CA GLU A 24 -2.88 15.40 23.02
C GLU A 24 -3.92 15.07 24.10
N ALA A 25 -5.20 14.96 23.72
CA ALA A 25 -6.25 14.58 24.66
C ALA A 25 -5.99 13.20 25.28
N ALA A 26 -5.63 12.20 24.46
CA ALA A 26 -5.32 10.86 24.93
C ALA A 26 -4.13 10.82 25.91
N ALA A 27 -3.06 11.58 25.63
CA ALA A 27 -1.90 11.66 26.51
C ALA A 27 -2.22 12.36 27.84
N ASP A 28 -3.08 13.36 27.82
CA ASP A 28 -3.48 14.14 28.98
C ASP A 28 -4.38 13.33 29.94
N GLU A 29 -5.20 12.43 29.41
CA GLU A 29 -6.06 11.52 30.18
C GLU A 29 -5.32 10.26 30.66
N THR A 30 -4.17 9.95 30.09
CA THR A 30 -3.41 8.72 30.37
C THR A 30 -2.63 8.82 31.69
N THR A 31 -2.92 7.90 32.61
CA THR A 31 -2.08 7.66 33.79
C THR A 31 -1.29 6.37 33.61
N LEU A 32 0.05 6.44 33.60
CA LEU A 32 0.90 5.26 33.53
C LEU A 32 1.05 4.59 34.89
N TYR A 33 0.94 3.27 34.91
CA TYR A 33 1.20 2.42 36.07
C TYR A 33 1.80 1.09 35.61
N PHE A 34 2.56 0.44 36.50
CA PHE A 34 3.21 -0.84 36.23
C PHE A 34 2.42 -1.97 36.88
N ARG A 35 2.32 -3.12 36.21
CA ARG A 35 1.64 -4.29 36.76
C ARG A 35 2.45 -5.56 36.54
N ASN A 36 2.35 -6.48 37.49
CA ASN A 36 2.86 -7.84 37.30
C ASN A 36 1.99 -8.56 36.27
N LYS A 37 2.60 -9.08 35.19
CA LYS A 37 1.88 -9.75 34.10
C LYS A 37 1.13 -11.02 34.54
N VAL A 38 1.64 -11.74 35.54
CA VAL A 38 1.07 -13.01 36.01
C VAL A 38 -0.04 -12.76 37.03
N THR A 39 0.19 -11.84 37.97
CA THR A 39 -0.75 -11.61 39.08
C THR A 39 -1.69 -10.44 38.86
N GLY A 40 -1.46 -9.61 37.83
CA GLY A 40 -2.23 -8.41 37.51
C GLY A 40 -2.09 -7.25 38.51
N LYS A 41 -1.37 -7.47 39.62
CA LYS A 41 -1.22 -6.48 40.69
C LYS A 41 -0.34 -5.31 40.25
N VAL A 42 -0.73 -4.10 40.66
CA VAL A 42 0.07 -2.89 40.48
C VAL A 42 1.38 -3.03 41.26
N VAL A 43 2.49 -2.66 40.63
CA VAL A 43 3.82 -2.72 41.20
C VAL A 43 4.32 -1.28 41.43
N PRO A 44 4.77 -0.95 42.65
CA PRO A 44 5.33 0.36 42.95
C PRO A 44 6.57 0.68 42.09
N PRO A 45 6.81 1.95 41.74
CA PRO A 45 7.97 2.39 40.95
C PRO A 45 9.33 1.92 41.49
N GLU A 46 9.49 1.87 42.80
CA GLU A 46 10.74 1.51 43.47
C GLU A 46 11.15 0.07 43.16
N ILE A 47 10.18 -0.84 43.18
CA ILE A 47 10.37 -2.26 42.87
C ILE A 47 10.70 -2.44 41.37
N ILE A 48 10.12 -1.61 40.51
CA ILE A 48 10.41 -1.64 39.08
C ILE A 48 11.83 -1.17 38.80
N LEU A 49 12.29 -0.09 39.44
CA LEU A 49 13.66 0.40 39.31
C LEU A 49 14.68 -0.65 39.74
N GLU A 50 14.47 -1.27 40.90
CA GLU A 50 15.33 -2.36 41.39
C GLU A 50 15.38 -3.54 40.41
N TRP A 51 14.23 -3.92 39.84
CA TRP A 51 14.18 -4.98 38.84
C TRP A 51 14.93 -4.63 37.55
N ILE A 52 14.82 -3.39 37.07
CA ILE A 52 15.56 -2.90 35.88
C ILE A 52 17.07 -2.96 36.18
N GLU A 53 17.51 -2.49 37.34
CA GLU A 53 18.92 -2.51 37.73
C GLU A 53 19.49 -3.92 37.81
N LEU A 54 18.73 -4.87 38.36
CA LEU A 54 19.16 -6.27 38.51
C LEU A 54 19.17 -7.04 37.19
N THR A 55 18.24 -6.75 36.28
CA THR A 55 18.02 -7.57 35.08
C THR A 55 18.50 -6.93 33.79
N GLY A 56 18.70 -5.60 33.77
CA GLY A 56 18.96 -4.82 32.57
C GLY A 56 17.78 -4.77 31.59
N ARG A 57 16.58 -5.18 32.02
CA ARG A 57 15.39 -5.26 31.16
C ARG A 57 14.42 -4.13 31.47
N THR A 58 13.69 -3.68 30.44
CA THR A 58 12.63 -2.69 30.59
C THR A 58 11.26 -3.36 30.69
N PRO A 59 10.29 -2.75 31.41
CA PRO A 59 8.91 -3.22 31.40
C PRO A 59 8.36 -3.25 29.98
N GLU A 60 7.73 -4.35 29.60
CA GLU A 60 7.10 -4.49 28.29
C GLU A 60 5.72 -3.83 28.27
N TYR A 61 5.49 -2.98 27.28
CA TYR A 61 4.16 -2.46 26.97
C TYR A 61 3.34 -3.53 26.22
N THR A 62 2.08 -3.75 26.63
CA THR A 62 1.17 -4.67 25.92
C THR A 62 0.60 -4.00 24.67
N HIS A 63 1.09 -4.48 23.53
CA HIS A 63 0.94 -4.09 22.12
C HIS A 63 -0.24 -3.21 21.69
N THR A 64 0.09 -2.11 21.00
CA THR A 64 -0.65 -1.58 19.84
C THR A 64 -0.07 -2.16 18.54
N ASP A 65 -0.78 -2.16 17.41
CA ASP A 65 -0.27 -2.71 16.13
C ASP A 65 0.92 -1.94 15.51
N CYS A 66 1.44 -0.92 16.21
CA CYS A 66 2.59 -0.11 15.79
C CYS A 66 3.77 -0.27 16.78
N ASP A 67 4.82 -0.98 16.35
CA ASP A 67 6.04 -1.17 17.15
C ASP A 67 6.70 0.14 17.57
N ALA A 68 6.76 1.12 16.65
CA ALA A 68 7.31 2.44 16.96
C ALA A 68 6.51 3.20 18.03
N ALA A 69 5.18 3.04 18.04
CA ALA A 69 4.34 3.60 19.09
C ALA A 69 4.58 2.89 20.43
N ASN A 70 4.71 1.55 20.42
CA ASN A 70 5.00 0.75 21.60
C ASN A 70 6.35 1.11 22.25
N ASP A 71 7.38 1.36 21.43
CA ASP A 71 8.70 1.80 21.88
C ASP A 71 8.63 3.17 22.57
N LEU A 72 7.87 4.11 21.99
CA LEU A 72 7.67 5.43 22.59
C LEU A 72 6.85 5.35 23.89
N MET A 73 5.85 4.46 23.97
CA MET A 73 5.10 4.24 25.22
C MET A 73 6.00 3.67 26.32
N THR A 74 6.88 2.73 25.96
CA THR A 74 7.90 2.19 26.89
C THR A 74 8.87 3.29 27.33
N ALA A 75 9.36 4.11 26.41
CA ALA A 75 10.25 5.23 26.73
C ALA A 75 9.56 6.27 27.64
N ALA A 76 8.29 6.57 27.41
CA ALA A 76 7.52 7.46 28.27
C ALA A 76 7.36 6.91 29.69
N ALA A 77 7.11 5.61 29.83
CA ALA A 77 7.01 4.95 31.13
C ALA A 77 8.33 5.03 31.91
N LEU A 78 9.47 4.81 31.25
CA LEU A 78 10.80 4.96 31.86
C LEU A 78 11.07 6.41 32.27
N LEU A 79 10.75 7.37 31.40
CA LEU A 79 10.90 8.80 31.72
C LEU A 79 10.07 9.18 32.95
N GLN A 80 8.84 8.68 33.06
CA GLN A 80 7.99 8.92 34.23
C GLN A 80 8.55 8.26 35.49
N LEU A 81 9.07 7.03 35.38
CA LEU A 81 9.71 6.29 36.46
C LEU A 81 10.90 7.07 37.06
N HIS A 82 11.68 7.74 36.21
CA HIS A 82 12.81 8.59 36.60
C HIS A 82 12.43 10.04 36.93
N GLY A 83 11.14 10.38 36.96
CA GLY A 83 10.66 11.70 37.36
C GLY A 83 10.63 12.77 36.26
N TYR A 84 10.98 12.43 35.01
CA TYR A 84 10.90 13.32 33.85
C TYR A 84 9.46 13.44 33.31
N LYS A 85 8.53 13.90 34.16
CA LYS A 85 7.08 13.90 33.89
C LYS A 85 6.69 14.66 32.61
N GLU A 86 7.27 15.84 32.39
CA GLU A 86 7.01 16.64 31.19
C GLU A 86 7.48 15.94 29.91
N GLN A 87 8.64 15.28 29.97
CA GLN A 87 9.18 14.57 28.82
C GLN A 87 8.38 13.29 28.56
N ALA A 88 8.01 12.56 29.61
CA ALA A 88 7.12 11.41 29.51
C ALA A 88 5.81 11.77 28.80
N LYS A 89 5.17 12.88 29.20
CA LYS A 89 3.93 13.36 28.60
C LYS A 89 4.10 13.70 27.11
N LYS A 90 5.17 14.41 26.75
CA LYS A 90 5.48 14.71 25.33
C LYS A 90 5.71 13.45 24.51
N THR A 91 6.44 12.48 25.06
CA THR A 91 6.68 11.19 24.40
C THR A 91 5.39 10.40 24.20
N LEU A 92 4.47 10.40 25.19
CA LEU A 92 3.14 9.80 25.05
C LEU A 92 2.33 10.43 23.91
N LYS A 93 2.34 11.76 23.79
CA LYS A 93 1.66 12.45 22.68
C LYS A 93 2.17 11.95 21.32
N HIS A 94 3.48 11.74 21.18
CA HIS A 94 4.04 11.25 19.93
C HIS A 94 3.67 9.78 19.67
N ALA A 95 3.63 8.95 20.72
CA ALA A 95 3.19 7.56 20.60
C ALA A 95 1.74 7.45 20.12
N PHE A 96 0.82 8.21 20.73
CA PHE A 96 -0.59 8.24 20.31
C PHE A 96 -0.77 8.80 18.91
N TYR A 97 0.01 9.81 18.54
CA TYR A 97 -0.01 10.34 17.18
C TYR A 97 0.37 9.28 16.13
N LEU A 98 1.45 8.51 16.37
CA LEU A 98 1.84 7.41 15.48
C LEU A 98 0.76 6.32 15.43
N GLN A 99 0.13 6.00 16.56
CA GLN A 99 -0.96 5.03 16.61
C GLN A 99 -2.16 5.49 15.76
N CYS A 100 -2.55 6.76 15.85
CA CYS A 100 -3.61 7.33 15.02
C CYS A 100 -3.26 7.28 13.53
N LEU A 101 -2.02 7.59 13.16
CA LEU A 101 -1.56 7.50 11.78
C LEU A 101 -1.62 6.07 11.26
N HIS A 102 -1.05 5.11 11.97
CA HIS A 102 -1.01 3.70 11.57
C HIS A 102 -2.41 3.11 11.38
N ALA A 103 -3.34 3.39 12.30
CA ALA A 103 -4.72 2.93 12.18
C ALA A 103 -5.40 3.41 10.87
N THR A 104 -5.03 4.60 10.38
CA THR A 104 -5.55 5.11 9.09
C THR A 104 -4.80 4.60 7.88
N GLU A 105 -3.51 4.29 8.00
CA GLU A 105 -2.74 3.68 6.91
C GLU A 105 -3.26 2.29 6.58
N ASP A 106 -3.53 1.47 7.59
CA ASP A 106 -4.10 0.12 7.39
C ASP A 106 -5.45 0.18 6.68
N GLY A 107 -6.33 1.11 7.10
CA GLY A 107 -7.62 1.34 6.43
C GLY A 107 -7.47 1.83 4.97
N ARG A 108 -6.45 2.66 4.70
CA ARG A 108 -6.15 3.12 3.33
C ARG A 108 -5.57 2.01 2.46
N LEU A 109 -4.72 1.15 3.02
CA LEU A 109 -4.17 -0.02 2.35
C LEU A 109 -5.29 -1.01 1.99
N GLU A 110 -6.21 -1.29 2.91
CA GLU A 110 -7.35 -2.18 2.65
C GLU A 110 -8.24 -1.64 1.50
N LEU A 111 -8.47 -0.32 1.46
CA LEU A 111 -9.22 0.32 0.38
C LEU A 111 -8.50 0.24 -0.97
N LEU A 112 -7.17 0.42 -0.97
CA LEU A 112 -6.31 0.26 -2.15
C LEU A 112 -6.36 -1.17 -2.68
N GLU A 113 -6.25 -2.17 -1.80
CA GLU A 113 -6.34 -3.58 -2.15
C GLU A 113 -7.70 -3.93 -2.75
N LYS A 114 -8.80 -3.49 -2.13
CA LYS A 114 -10.17 -3.68 -2.65
C LYS A 114 -10.33 -3.05 -4.03
N THR A 115 -9.78 -1.84 -4.21
CA THR A 115 -9.83 -1.12 -5.49
C THR A 115 -9.02 -1.84 -6.57
N LEU A 116 -7.82 -2.30 -6.24
CA LEU A 116 -6.95 -3.05 -7.16
C LEU A 116 -7.57 -4.40 -7.54
N GLN A 117 -8.17 -5.10 -6.57
CA GLN A 117 -8.86 -6.36 -6.81
C GLN A 117 -10.10 -6.17 -7.69
N SER A 118 -10.90 -5.12 -7.44
CA SER A 118 -12.04 -4.76 -8.29
C SER A 118 -11.59 -4.43 -9.71
N ALA A 119 -10.52 -3.65 -9.88
CA ALA A 119 -9.95 -3.32 -11.19
C ALA A 119 -9.46 -4.58 -11.93
N LYS A 120 -8.79 -5.52 -11.23
CA LYS A 120 -8.39 -6.82 -11.81
C LYS A 120 -9.61 -7.64 -12.25
N GLN A 121 -10.64 -7.75 -11.41
CA GLN A 121 -11.85 -8.48 -11.74
C GLN A 121 -12.59 -7.86 -12.93
N GLN A 122 -12.67 -6.53 -13.01
CA GLN A 122 -13.22 -5.84 -14.17
C GLN A 122 -12.40 -6.10 -15.44
N ALA A 123 -11.07 -6.07 -15.35
CA ALA A 123 -10.20 -6.37 -16.49
C ALA A 123 -10.40 -7.82 -16.98
N VAL A 124 -10.52 -8.78 -16.06
CA VAL A 124 -10.83 -10.18 -16.39
C VAL A 124 -12.23 -10.30 -17.01
N ALA A 125 -13.24 -9.64 -16.44
CA ALA A 125 -14.62 -9.68 -16.94
C ALA A 125 -14.76 -9.06 -18.34
N LYS A 126 -13.94 -8.05 -18.68
CA LYS A 126 -13.90 -7.43 -20.00
C LYS A 126 -13.26 -8.33 -21.08
N LYS A 127 -12.47 -9.35 -20.70
CA LYS A 127 -11.89 -10.26 -21.70
C LYS A 127 -12.97 -11.13 -22.34
N PRO A 128 -12.94 -11.34 -23.66
CA PRO A 128 -13.80 -12.31 -24.32
C PRO A 128 -13.60 -13.71 -23.75
N ARG A 129 -14.70 -14.38 -23.34
CA ARG A 129 -14.69 -15.74 -22.75
C ARG A 129 -14.29 -16.87 -23.72
N ASN A 130 -13.83 -16.53 -24.92
CA ASN A 130 -13.50 -17.51 -25.92
C ASN A 130 -12.09 -18.06 -25.69
N LYS A 131 -11.95 -19.38 -25.63
CA LYS A 131 -10.67 -20.08 -25.39
C LYS A 131 -9.55 -19.73 -26.38
N ASN A 132 -9.88 -19.21 -27.56
CA ASN A 132 -8.90 -18.84 -28.59
C ASN A 132 -8.46 -17.37 -28.49
N TYR A 133 -9.02 -16.57 -27.56
CA TYR A 133 -8.76 -15.13 -27.47
C TYR A 133 -7.30 -14.81 -27.19
N ASP A 134 -6.73 -15.33 -26.10
CA ASP A 134 -5.36 -14.99 -25.69
C ASP A 134 -4.35 -15.47 -26.75
N GLU A 135 -4.57 -16.63 -27.35
CA GLU A 135 -3.72 -17.17 -28.42
C GLU A 135 -3.83 -16.35 -29.72
N ALA A 136 -5.04 -15.92 -30.11
CA ALA A 136 -5.23 -15.05 -31.25
C ALA A 136 -4.50 -13.70 -31.06
N MET A 137 -4.56 -13.13 -29.85
CA MET A 137 -3.84 -11.89 -29.51
C MET A 137 -2.33 -12.05 -29.57
N ARG A 138 -1.81 -13.18 -29.06
CA ARG A 138 -0.38 -13.51 -29.10
C ARG A 138 0.12 -13.63 -30.52
N ILE A 139 -0.58 -14.40 -31.37
CA ILE A 139 -0.21 -14.57 -32.78
C ILE A 139 -0.28 -13.24 -33.53
N ALA A 140 -1.30 -12.42 -33.26
CA ALA A 140 -1.45 -11.14 -33.94
C ALA A 140 -0.31 -10.16 -33.64
N ARG A 141 0.07 -10.00 -32.36
CA ARG A 141 1.23 -9.16 -31.97
C ARG A 141 2.51 -9.64 -32.63
N ASN A 142 2.83 -10.93 -32.49
CA ASN A 142 4.05 -11.50 -33.09
C ASN A 142 4.08 -11.34 -34.62
N THR A 143 2.91 -11.41 -35.27
CA THR A 143 2.83 -11.24 -36.73
C THR A 143 3.10 -9.80 -37.14
N TRP A 144 2.56 -8.81 -36.43
CA TRP A 144 2.80 -7.40 -36.76
C TRP A 144 4.16 -6.89 -36.31
N ASP A 145 4.75 -7.47 -35.27
CA ASP A 145 6.14 -7.19 -34.89
C ASP A 145 7.11 -7.66 -35.98
N LYS A 146 6.87 -8.86 -36.54
CA LYS A 146 7.71 -9.43 -37.61
C LYS A 146 7.39 -8.86 -38.99
N TYR A 147 6.12 -8.57 -39.26
CA TYR A 147 5.60 -8.09 -40.54
C TYR A 147 4.63 -6.90 -40.33
N PRO A 148 5.15 -5.68 -40.10
CA PRO A 148 4.32 -4.50 -39.82
C PRO A 148 3.29 -4.18 -40.92
N GLY A 149 3.56 -4.57 -42.17
CA GLY A 149 2.66 -4.39 -43.32
C GLY A 149 1.59 -5.48 -43.50
N ALA A 150 1.51 -6.46 -42.60
CA ALA A 150 0.55 -7.55 -42.74
C ALA A 150 -0.90 -7.05 -42.60
N SER A 151 -1.72 -7.33 -43.62
CA SER A 151 -3.15 -6.96 -43.63
C SER A 151 -3.91 -7.62 -42.48
N LYS A 152 -4.65 -6.79 -41.72
CA LYS A 152 -5.54 -7.24 -40.64
C LYS A 152 -6.56 -8.26 -41.14
N GLY A 153 -7.20 -8.01 -42.27
CA GLY A 153 -8.20 -8.92 -42.83
C GLY A 153 -7.61 -10.27 -43.24
N GLN A 154 -6.39 -10.29 -43.79
CA GLN A 154 -5.72 -11.52 -44.16
C GLN A 154 -5.28 -12.33 -42.93
N LEU A 155 -4.79 -11.64 -41.89
CA LEU A 155 -4.46 -12.26 -40.61
C LEU A 155 -5.71 -12.89 -39.96
N CYS A 156 -6.86 -12.20 -39.94
CA CYS A 156 -8.11 -12.77 -39.41
C CYS A 156 -8.53 -14.03 -40.17
N LYS A 157 -8.42 -14.06 -41.50
CA LYS A 157 -8.72 -15.26 -42.32
C LYS A 157 -7.78 -16.42 -42.00
N ASN A 158 -6.48 -16.16 -41.82
CA ASN A 158 -5.50 -17.17 -41.46
C ASN A 158 -5.74 -17.73 -40.05
N LEU A 159 -6.07 -16.87 -39.09
CA LEU A 159 -6.42 -17.28 -37.72
C LEU A 159 -7.71 -18.11 -37.67
N LYS A 160 -8.75 -17.73 -38.44
CA LYS A 160 -9.96 -18.56 -38.58
C LYS A 160 -9.61 -19.98 -39.06
N LYS A 161 -8.72 -20.12 -40.04
CA LYS A 161 -8.25 -21.43 -40.51
C LYS A 161 -7.42 -22.15 -39.45
N HIS A 162 -6.49 -21.46 -38.78
CA HIS A 162 -5.64 -22.01 -37.72
C HIS A 162 -6.46 -22.59 -36.56
N PHE A 163 -7.56 -21.94 -36.18
CA PHE A 163 -8.47 -22.41 -35.14
C PHE A 163 -9.59 -23.32 -35.66
N ASN A 164 -9.48 -23.88 -36.87
CA ASN A 164 -10.48 -24.78 -37.47
C ASN A 164 -11.91 -24.20 -37.44
N ASN A 165 -12.09 -22.94 -37.84
CA ASN A 165 -13.36 -22.20 -37.77
C ASN A 165 -13.94 -21.99 -36.36
N GLY A 166 -13.19 -22.24 -35.29
CA GLY A 166 -13.62 -22.03 -33.90
C GLY A 166 -13.89 -20.57 -33.50
N VAL A 167 -13.58 -19.62 -34.38
CA VAL A 167 -13.81 -18.18 -34.23
C VAL A 167 -14.06 -17.55 -35.61
N SER A 168 -14.99 -16.58 -35.71
CA SER A 168 -15.27 -15.86 -36.95
C SER A 168 -14.27 -14.72 -37.22
N VAL A 169 -14.16 -14.32 -38.49
CA VAL A 169 -13.31 -13.18 -38.91
C VAL A 169 -13.78 -11.89 -38.25
N ASP A 170 -15.08 -11.63 -38.21
CA ASP A 170 -15.63 -10.40 -37.61
C ASP A 170 -15.35 -10.32 -36.12
N ARG A 171 -15.36 -11.48 -35.42
CA ARG A 171 -15.05 -11.54 -34.00
C ARG A 171 -13.56 -11.28 -33.73
N LEU A 172 -12.66 -11.81 -34.56
CA LEU A 172 -11.24 -11.48 -34.49
C LEU A 172 -11.01 -10.00 -34.76
N ASP A 173 -11.69 -9.45 -35.77
CA ASP A 173 -11.57 -8.05 -36.13
C ASP A 173 -11.98 -7.12 -34.99
N ALA A 174 -13.14 -7.41 -34.36
CA ALA A 174 -13.63 -6.70 -33.18
C ALA A 174 -12.62 -6.80 -32.02
N TRP A 175 -12.14 -8.00 -31.71
CA TRP A 175 -11.18 -8.19 -30.63
C TRP A 175 -9.89 -7.40 -30.81
N PHE A 176 -9.36 -7.35 -32.03
CA PHE A 176 -8.15 -6.59 -32.36
C PHE A 176 -8.39 -5.08 -32.23
N THR A 177 -9.54 -4.60 -32.69
CA THR A 177 -9.94 -3.19 -32.54
C THR A 177 -10.10 -2.82 -31.07
N ASP A 178 -10.85 -3.61 -30.30
CA ASP A 178 -11.12 -3.37 -28.87
C ASP A 178 -9.84 -3.41 -28.02
N ALA A 179 -8.90 -4.28 -28.38
CA ALA A 179 -7.60 -4.38 -27.73
C ALA A 179 -6.58 -3.34 -28.21
N GLY A 180 -6.90 -2.54 -29.24
CA GLY A 180 -5.99 -1.57 -29.84
C GLY A 180 -4.79 -2.19 -30.56
N ILE A 181 -4.84 -3.50 -30.87
CA ILE A 181 -3.77 -4.23 -31.54
C ILE A 181 -4.13 -4.27 -33.02
N VAL A 182 -3.71 -3.24 -33.75
CA VAL A 182 -3.97 -3.07 -35.19
C VAL A 182 -2.66 -2.84 -35.91
N PRO A 183 -2.54 -3.19 -37.21
CA PRO A 183 -1.31 -2.96 -37.94
C PRO A 183 -0.98 -1.46 -37.95
N PRO A 184 0.31 -1.08 -37.85
CA PRO A 184 0.70 0.30 -38.04
C PRO A 184 0.24 0.80 -39.41
N LYS A 185 -0.11 2.09 -39.50
CA LYS A 185 -0.54 2.67 -40.78
C LYS A 185 0.56 2.44 -41.82
N PRO A 186 0.25 1.86 -42.99
CA PRO A 186 1.24 1.64 -44.03
C PRO A 186 1.87 2.98 -44.45
N GLN A 187 3.19 2.98 -44.68
CA GLN A 187 3.93 4.18 -45.13
C GLN A 187 3.43 4.72 -46.48
N LYS A 188 2.86 3.85 -47.33
CA LYS A 188 2.16 4.23 -48.56
C LYS A 188 0.87 3.43 -48.66
N TYR A 189 -0.25 4.13 -48.81
CA TYR A 189 -1.50 3.54 -49.28
C TYR A 189 -1.44 3.52 -50.81
N THR A 190 -1.42 2.34 -51.41
CA THR A 190 -1.55 2.19 -52.86
C THR A 190 -3.04 2.26 -53.18
N SER A 191 -3.46 3.32 -53.87
CA SER A 191 -4.76 3.36 -54.51
C SER A 191 -4.82 2.31 -55.62
N PHE A 192 -5.99 1.70 -55.78
CA PHE A 192 -6.29 0.84 -56.90
C PHE A 192 -7.67 1.20 -57.44
N SER A 193 -7.84 0.99 -58.74
CA SER A 193 -9.15 1.07 -59.37
C SER A 193 -9.80 -0.31 -59.30
N LEU A 194 -11.08 -0.36 -58.95
CA LEU A 194 -11.87 -1.58 -59.06
C LEU A 194 -11.93 -1.96 -60.55
N VAL A 195 -11.32 -3.09 -60.91
CA VAL A 195 -11.47 -3.68 -62.24
C VAL A 195 -12.72 -4.56 -62.19
N LEU A 196 -13.76 -4.17 -62.95
CA LEU A 196 -15.01 -4.89 -63.10
C LEU A 196 -14.91 -5.95 -64.20
#